data_AF-A0A9W4P155-F1
#
_entry.id   AF-A0A9W4P155-F1
#
_cell.length_a   1.000
_cell.length_b   1.000
_cell.length_c   1.000
_cell.angle_alpha   90.00
_cell.angle_beta   90.00
_cell.angle_gamma   90.00
#
_symmetry.space_group_name_H-M   'P 1'
#
loop_
_entity.id
_entity.type
_entity.pdbx_description
1 polymer ?
#
loop_
_entity_poly.entity_id
_entity_poly.type
_entity_poly.pdbx_seq_one_letter_code
_entity_poly.pdbx_strand_id
1 'polypeptide(L)'
;MRIPWASWLLAACMGTTINASNILEVDLVFPRNETYAPTEWFPVVFAVQNPERARYLNLGLEYILWNLDDSNDVRPFTHELRWANWTDKNPYLAHEFTGMFRNEGRWKVTWTLMWESCNEYAFENHRDVRNMISNMTSWSTWFTTQSTAPKVDLVAATANKTCLGQYGMAINVTDKTMQVPQGVTWSGGGYTNDTCVVVASSTQTPRPDPCRVDIDKTIVASMEASLKNRLCNWLDPPADCPKDDKNAGQQLAVAGVSCLLAAFGALGFFLM
;
A
#
# COMPACT_ATOMS: atom_id res chain seq x y z
N MET A 1 -19.86 32.03 60.14
CA MET A 1 -19.82 32.64 58.80
C MET A 1 -18.36 32.89 58.43
N ARG A 2 -17.79 32.03 57.57
CA ARG A 2 -16.69 32.26 56.61
C ARG A 2 -16.25 30.89 56.08
N ILE A 3 -16.51 30.70 54.79
CA ILE A 3 -16.31 29.47 54.01
C ILE A 3 -14.81 29.29 53.75
N PRO A 4 -14.24 28.08 53.87
CA PRO A 4 -12.86 27.85 53.52
C PRO A 4 -12.70 27.65 52.00
N TRP A 5 -11.56 28.16 51.56
CA TRP A 5 -10.96 28.15 50.23
C TRP A 5 -10.80 26.74 49.67
N ALA A 6 -11.32 26.49 48.47
CA ALA A 6 -10.91 25.36 47.64
C ALA A 6 -10.54 25.89 46.26
N SER A 7 -9.24 26.10 46.04
CA SER A 7 -8.68 26.48 44.74
C SER A 7 -8.52 25.21 43.92
N TRP A 8 -9.41 24.98 42.97
CA TRP A 8 -9.29 23.88 42.01
C TRP A 8 -8.44 24.36 40.83
N LEU A 9 -7.18 23.94 40.78
CA LEU A 9 -6.34 24.06 39.59
C LEU A 9 -6.71 22.92 38.64
N LEU A 10 -7.62 23.17 37.70
CA LEU A 10 -7.82 22.30 36.54
C LEU A 10 -6.74 22.62 35.52
N ALA A 11 -5.67 21.84 35.53
CA ALA A 11 -4.72 21.80 34.42
C ALA A 11 -5.41 21.10 33.24
N ALA A 12 -5.99 21.90 32.34
CA ALA A 12 -6.47 21.41 31.06
C ALA A 12 -5.25 21.08 30.19
N CYS A 13 -4.90 19.80 30.08
CA CYS A 13 -4.04 19.34 29.00
C CYS A 13 -4.79 19.54 27.68
N MET A 14 -4.54 20.66 27.00
CA MET A 14 -4.91 20.81 25.60
C MET A 14 -4.01 19.87 24.79
N GLY A 15 -4.44 18.62 24.65
CA GLY A 15 -3.90 17.75 23.61
C GLY A 15 -4.23 18.38 22.27
N THR A 16 -3.21 18.65 21.45
CA THR A 16 -3.42 19.06 20.07
C THR A 16 -4.19 17.95 19.36
N THR A 17 -5.38 18.27 18.86
CA THR A 17 -6.18 17.34 18.07
C THR A 17 -5.47 17.14 16.73
N ILE A 18 -4.78 16.02 16.57
CA ILE A 18 -4.27 15.60 15.27
C ILE A 18 -5.49 15.27 14.40
N ASN A 19 -5.67 15.99 13.29
CA ASN A 19 -6.75 15.69 12.35
C ASN A 19 -6.45 14.34 11.68
N ALA A 20 -7.32 13.34 11.89
CA ALA A 20 -7.15 12.00 11.34
C ALA A 20 -7.07 11.99 9.80
N SER A 21 -7.60 13.02 9.13
CA SER A 21 -7.49 13.18 7.66
C SER A 21 -6.07 13.43 7.16
N ASN A 22 -5.14 13.80 8.04
CA ASN A 22 -3.75 14.13 7.68
C ASN A 22 -2.80 12.97 7.96
N ILE A 23 -3.32 11.85 8.47
CA ILE A 23 -2.51 10.69 8.81
C ILE A 23 -2.51 9.74 7.63
N LEU A 24 -1.33 9.56 7.03
CA LEU A 24 -1.01 8.44 6.17
C LEU A 24 -0.58 7.28 7.07
N GLU A 25 -1.18 6.10 6.91
CA GLU A 25 -0.82 4.94 7.71
C GLU A 25 -0.44 3.76 6.84
N VAL A 26 0.61 3.02 7.22
CA VAL A 26 1.03 1.80 6.53
C VAL A 26 1.14 0.65 7.51
N ASP A 27 0.45 -0.45 7.20
CA ASP A 27 0.30 -1.61 8.08
C ASP A 27 0.64 -2.92 7.37
N LEU A 28 1.30 -3.82 8.08
CA LEU A 28 1.32 -5.24 7.69
C LEU A 28 -0.01 -5.87 8.14
N VAL A 29 -0.94 -6.02 7.21
CA VAL A 29 -2.28 -6.59 7.48
C VAL A 29 -2.19 -8.10 7.64
N PHE A 30 -1.34 -8.73 6.83
CA PHE A 30 -1.14 -10.17 6.80
C PHE A 30 0.26 -10.54 6.30
N PRO A 31 0.96 -11.53 6.89
CA PRO A 31 0.53 -12.36 8.02
C PRO A 31 0.61 -11.62 9.35
N ARG A 32 -0.23 -12.04 10.30
CA ARG A 32 -0.17 -11.68 11.72
C ARG A 32 0.60 -12.74 12.50
N ASN A 33 0.96 -12.42 13.75
CA ASN A 33 1.62 -13.34 14.68
C ASN A 33 0.69 -14.47 15.15
N GLU A 34 0.38 -15.37 14.22
CA GLU A 34 -0.55 -16.49 14.35
C GLU A 34 0.03 -17.72 13.62
N THR A 35 -0.73 -18.81 13.61
CA THR A 35 -0.40 -20.05 12.91
C THR A 35 -1.42 -20.30 11.80
N TYR A 36 -0.93 -20.66 10.61
CA TYR A 36 -1.78 -20.90 9.43
C TYR A 36 -1.51 -22.29 8.82
N ALA A 37 -2.46 -22.85 8.11
CA ALA A 37 -2.19 -24.00 7.27
C ALA A 37 -1.20 -23.61 6.15
N PRO A 38 -0.23 -24.47 5.80
CA PRO A 38 0.56 -24.28 4.59
C PRO A 38 -0.36 -24.18 3.35
N THR A 39 0.00 -23.31 2.41
CA THR A 39 -0.73 -23.11 1.15
C THR A 39 0.24 -22.92 0.00
N GLU A 40 -0.21 -23.25 -1.22
CA GLU A 40 0.61 -23.12 -2.43
C GLU A 40 1.03 -21.66 -2.69
N TRP A 41 0.10 -20.74 -2.44
CA TRP A 41 0.28 -19.30 -2.64
C TRP A 41 -0.16 -18.57 -1.38
N PHE A 42 0.80 -18.26 -0.53
CA PHE A 42 0.57 -17.57 0.73
C PHE A 42 0.63 -16.05 0.51
N PRO A 43 -0.41 -15.29 0.89
CA PRO A 43 -0.41 -13.84 0.69
C PRO A 43 0.45 -13.13 1.72
N VAL A 44 1.10 -12.04 1.30
CA VAL A 44 1.66 -10.99 2.16
C VAL A 44 0.97 -9.70 1.73
N VAL A 45 0.34 -9.02 2.68
CA VAL A 45 -0.55 -7.89 2.39
C VAL A 45 -0.20 -6.73 3.31
N PHE A 46 0.13 -5.61 2.69
CA PHE A 46 0.25 -4.31 3.33
C PHE A 46 -0.92 -3.43 2.92
N ALA A 47 -1.39 -2.60 3.84
CA ALA A 47 -2.36 -1.56 3.56
C ALA A 47 -1.73 -0.19 3.74
N VAL A 48 -2.00 0.71 2.80
CA VAL A 48 -1.74 2.13 2.90
C VAL A 48 -3.10 2.82 3.09
N GLN A 49 -3.39 3.22 4.32
CA GLN A 49 -4.62 3.92 4.68
C GLN A 49 -4.45 5.42 4.45
N ASN A 50 -5.52 6.08 3.99
CA ASN A 50 -5.47 7.48 3.53
C ASN A 50 -4.41 7.73 2.43
N PRO A 51 -4.42 6.92 1.35
CA PRO A 51 -3.33 6.87 0.37
C PRO A 51 -3.08 8.18 -0.39
N GLU A 52 -4.09 9.04 -0.51
CA GLU A 52 -3.96 10.35 -1.17
C GLU A 52 -2.82 11.21 -0.58
N ARG A 53 -2.53 11.03 0.72
CA ARG A 53 -1.43 11.70 1.43
C ARG A 53 -0.05 11.25 0.98
N ALA A 54 0.08 10.09 0.33
CA ALA A 54 1.35 9.61 -0.20
C ALA A 54 1.72 10.24 -1.54
N ARG A 55 0.81 10.97 -2.21
CA ARG A 55 1.02 11.47 -3.59
C ARG A 55 2.32 12.24 -3.82
N TYR A 56 2.70 13.08 -2.87
CA TYR A 56 3.90 13.92 -2.92
C TYR A 56 4.96 13.50 -1.89
N LEU A 57 4.77 12.33 -1.30
CA LEU A 57 5.72 11.70 -0.39
C LEU A 57 6.46 10.63 -1.19
N ASN A 58 7.80 10.62 -1.16
CA ASN A 58 8.55 9.56 -1.82
C ASN A 58 8.53 8.30 -0.95
N LEU A 59 7.42 7.57 -0.98
CA LEU A 59 7.18 6.40 -0.16
C LEU A 59 7.80 5.15 -0.80
N GLY A 60 8.56 4.38 -0.03
CA GLY A 60 9.12 3.10 -0.41
C GLY A 60 8.76 2.04 0.62
N LEU A 61 8.41 0.84 0.15
CA LEU A 61 8.08 -0.30 1.00
C LEU A 61 8.86 -1.52 0.53
N GLU A 62 9.68 -2.03 1.43
CA GLU A 62 10.49 -3.24 1.20
C GLU A 62 10.24 -4.24 2.32
N TYR A 63 10.33 -5.52 2.01
CA TYR A 63 10.26 -6.56 3.02
C TYR A 63 11.10 -7.77 2.66
N ILE A 64 11.48 -8.51 3.69
CA ILE A 64 12.30 -9.70 3.61
C ILE A 64 11.55 -10.80 4.35
N LEU A 65 11.34 -11.91 3.66
CA LEU A 65 10.81 -13.14 4.22
C LEU A 65 11.97 -14.03 4.65
N TRP A 66 11.90 -14.53 5.87
CA TRP A 66 12.92 -15.39 6.48
C TRP A 66 12.31 -16.73 6.85
N ASN A 67 12.98 -17.80 6.44
CA ASN A 67 12.83 -19.10 7.05
C ASN A 67 13.68 -19.13 8.32
N LEU A 68 13.06 -19.38 9.48
CA LEU A 68 13.77 -19.43 10.76
C LEU A 68 14.31 -20.83 11.07
N ASP A 69 13.91 -21.83 10.28
CA ASP A 69 14.41 -23.21 10.36
C ASP A 69 15.55 -23.45 9.37
N ASP A 70 15.67 -22.62 8.32
CA ASP A 70 16.83 -22.54 7.43
C ASP A 70 17.24 -21.06 7.20
N SER A 71 18.27 -20.61 7.92
CA SER A 71 18.72 -19.21 7.87
C SER A 71 19.26 -18.76 6.50
N ASN A 72 19.51 -19.69 5.57
CA ASN A 72 19.93 -19.35 4.21
C ASN A 72 18.75 -19.09 3.27
N ASP A 73 17.54 -19.52 3.64
CA ASP A 73 16.34 -19.33 2.84
C ASP A 73 15.69 -17.98 3.17
N VAL A 74 16.18 -16.95 2.47
CA VAL A 74 15.76 -15.56 2.59
C VAL A 74 15.28 -15.05 1.24
N ARG A 75 14.20 -14.26 1.22
CA ARG A 75 13.61 -13.70 0.00
C ARG A 75 13.30 -12.22 0.18
N PRO A 76 14.01 -11.31 -0.52
CA PRO A 76 13.69 -9.89 -0.51
C PRO A 76 12.58 -9.56 -1.52
N PHE A 77 11.78 -8.55 -1.19
CA PHE A 77 10.70 -8.03 -2.00
C PHE A 77 10.64 -6.50 -1.87
N THR A 78 10.21 -5.85 -2.93
CA THR A 78 10.01 -4.41 -2.99
C THR A 78 8.66 -4.14 -3.66
N HIS A 79 7.86 -3.27 -3.06
CA HIS A 79 6.68 -2.73 -3.72
C HIS A 79 7.03 -1.39 -4.38
N GLU A 80 6.85 -1.31 -5.69
CA GLU A 80 7.05 -0.06 -6.44
C GLU A 80 5.86 0.89 -6.22
N LEU A 81 5.93 1.69 -5.16
CA LEU A 81 4.87 2.62 -4.78
C LEU A 81 4.90 3.94 -5.57
N ARG A 82 5.96 4.21 -6.33
CA ARG A 82 6.09 5.45 -7.14
C ARG A 82 5.02 5.58 -8.22
N TRP A 83 4.54 4.44 -8.73
CA TRP A 83 3.51 4.37 -9.78
C TRP A 83 2.14 3.98 -9.24
N ALA A 84 1.97 3.94 -7.91
CA ALA A 84 0.69 3.62 -7.30
C ALA A 84 -0.33 4.72 -7.61
N ASN A 85 -1.55 4.33 -7.97
CA ASN A 85 -2.64 5.28 -8.10
C ASN A 85 -3.26 5.55 -6.72
N TRP A 86 -2.85 6.65 -6.10
CA TRP A 86 -3.24 7.02 -4.73
C TRP A 86 -4.69 7.49 -4.56
N THR A 87 -5.42 7.74 -5.66
CA THR A 87 -6.80 8.28 -5.60
C THR A 87 -7.89 7.23 -5.79
N ASP A 88 -7.54 6.02 -6.22
CA ASP A 88 -8.55 5.04 -6.67
C ASP A 88 -9.15 4.18 -5.56
N LYS A 89 -8.43 4.00 -4.45
CA LYS A 89 -8.79 3.05 -3.39
C LYS A 89 -8.38 3.59 -2.03
N ASN A 90 -9.20 3.36 -1.01
CA ASN A 90 -8.83 3.60 0.39
C ASN A 90 -9.30 2.41 1.25
N PRO A 91 -8.39 1.58 1.77
CA PRO A 91 -6.94 1.66 1.64
C PRO A 91 -6.41 1.22 0.26
N TYR A 92 -5.18 1.61 -0.07
CA TYR A 92 -4.41 0.99 -1.15
C TYR A 92 -3.75 -0.28 -0.62
N LEU A 93 -3.89 -1.41 -1.31
CA LEU A 93 -3.37 -2.71 -0.87
C LEU A 93 -2.17 -3.15 -1.71
N ALA A 94 -0.98 -3.04 -1.13
CA ALA A 94 0.23 -3.62 -1.70
C ALA A 94 0.32 -5.08 -1.28
N HIS A 95 0.23 -6.00 -2.24
CA HIS A 95 0.15 -7.42 -1.94
C HIS A 95 1.00 -8.26 -2.89
N GLU A 96 1.41 -9.42 -2.39
CA GLU A 96 2.22 -10.40 -3.10
C GLU A 96 1.87 -11.81 -2.61
N PHE A 97 1.96 -12.81 -3.47
CA PHE A 97 1.77 -14.21 -3.14
C PHE A 97 3.07 -14.97 -3.32
N THR A 98 3.44 -15.76 -2.32
CA THR A 98 4.69 -16.51 -2.30
C THR A 98 4.46 -18.00 -2.03
N GLY A 99 5.27 -18.84 -2.68
CA GLY A 99 5.35 -20.27 -2.40
C GLY A 99 6.29 -20.64 -1.25
N MET A 100 6.93 -19.66 -0.59
CA MET A 100 7.90 -19.91 0.47
C MET A 100 7.30 -20.66 1.67
N PHE A 101 6.00 -20.47 1.93
CA PHE A 101 5.30 -21.00 3.11
C PHE A 101 4.45 -22.24 2.81
N ARG A 102 4.84 -23.01 1.77
CA ARG A 102 4.18 -24.26 1.34
C ARG A 102 4.35 -25.42 2.30
N ASN A 103 5.38 -25.35 3.14
CA ASN A 103 5.70 -26.37 4.14
C ASN A 103 5.42 -25.83 5.54
N GLU A 104 5.34 -26.73 6.52
CA GLU A 104 5.34 -26.37 7.94
C GLU A 104 6.68 -25.73 8.33
N GLY A 105 6.64 -24.76 9.25
CA GLY A 105 7.84 -24.07 9.69
C GLY A 105 7.59 -22.80 10.49
N ARG A 106 8.68 -22.15 10.86
CA ARG A 106 8.71 -20.86 11.55
C ARG A 106 9.25 -19.78 10.62
N TRP A 107 8.54 -18.67 10.57
CA TRP A 107 8.77 -17.63 9.59
C TRP A 107 8.83 -16.26 10.24
N LYS A 108 9.53 -15.34 9.56
CA LYS A 108 9.56 -13.93 9.94
C LYS A 108 9.44 -13.06 8.70
N VAL A 109 8.54 -12.08 8.76
CA VAL A 109 8.49 -10.97 7.82
C VAL A 109 9.16 -9.78 8.49
N THR A 110 10.27 -9.30 7.94
CA THR A 110 10.87 -8.03 8.32
C THR A 110 10.56 -7.03 7.22
N TRP A 111 9.92 -5.92 7.54
CA TRP A 111 9.56 -4.90 6.56
C TRP A 111 10.07 -3.54 6.99
N THR A 112 10.34 -2.71 5.99
CA THR A 112 10.91 -1.39 6.13
C THR A 112 10.08 -0.41 5.33
N LEU A 113 9.58 0.62 6.00
CA LEU A 113 9.00 1.78 5.35
C LEU A 113 10.06 2.87 5.26
N MET A 114 10.23 3.39 4.05
CA MET A 114 11.07 4.54 3.78
C MET A 114 10.19 5.66 3.26
N TRP A 115 10.48 6.89 3.65
CA TRP A 115 9.84 8.04 3.03
C TRP A 115 10.77 9.25 2.98
N GLU A 116 10.57 10.08 1.97
CA GLU A 116 11.20 11.40 1.89
C GLU A 116 10.15 12.50 1.71
N SER A 117 10.40 13.64 2.35
CA SER A 117 9.52 14.82 2.38
C SER A 117 10.33 16.12 2.24
N CYS A 118 9.64 17.24 2.01
CA CYS A 118 10.28 18.55 1.93
C CYS A 118 10.96 18.94 3.25
N ASN A 119 12.15 19.52 3.14
CA ASN A 119 12.79 20.21 4.26
C ASN A 119 12.53 21.71 4.15
N GLU A 120 11.40 22.15 4.72
CA GLU A 120 10.95 23.55 4.68
C GLU A 120 12.06 24.52 5.11
N TYR A 121 12.67 24.25 6.26
CA TYR A 121 13.75 25.06 6.80
C TYR A 121 14.96 25.13 5.86
N ALA A 122 15.41 24.00 5.30
CA ALA A 122 16.58 23.98 4.42
C ALA A 122 16.31 24.61 3.05
N PHE A 123 15.09 24.48 2.53
CA PHE A 123 14.71 25.04 1.23
C PHE A 123 14.61 26.57 1.28
N GLU A 124 14.11 27.12 2.38
CA GLU A 124 13.96 28.56 2.58
C GLU A 124 15.27 29.27 2.98
N ASN A 125 16.14 28.62 3.76
CA ASN A 125 17.30 29.31 4.35
C ASN A 125 18.56 29.40 3.47
N HIS A 126 18.57 28.84 2.25
CA HIS A 126 19.61 28.97 1.20
C HIS A 126 21.10 28.84 1.60
N ARG A 127 21.42 28.53 2.86
CA ARG A 127 22.77 28.64 3.43
C ARG A 127 23.45 27.30 3.68
N ASP A 128 22.72 26.18 3.57
CA ASP A 128 23.24 24.82 3.73
C ASP A 128 22.75 23.90 2.61
N VAL A 129 23.41 22.73 2.49
CA VAL A 129 23.09 21.66 1.55
C VAL A 129 21.58 21.39 1.57
N ARG A 130 20.89 21.82 0.52
CA ARG A 130 19.47 21.62 0.36
C ARG A 130 19.24 20.11 0.21
N ASN A 131 18.71 19.49 1.25
CA ASN A 131 18.45 18.06 1.29
C ASN A 131 16.99 17.81 1.64
N MET A 132 16.46 16.68 1.18
CA MET A 132 15.16 16.19 1.62
C MET A 132 15.22 15.78 3.10
N ILE A 133 14.08 15.76 3.78
CA ILE A 133 13.95 14.99 5.03
C ILE A 133 13.72 13.55 4.62
N SER A 134 14.56 12.63 5.08
CA SER A 134 14.38 11.20 4.90
C SER A 134 14.16 10.50 6.24
N ASN A 135 13.33 9.47 6.24
CA ASN A 135 13.13 8.61 7.39
C ASN A 135 12.97 7.16 6.93
N MET A 136 13.41 6.25 7.78
CA MET A 136 13.29 4.82 7.58
C MET A 136 12.98 4.17 8.91
N THR A 137 12.02 3.26 8.92
CA THR A 137 11.66 2.48 10.11
C THR A 137 11.36 1.06 9.70
N SER A 138 11.81 0.11 10.52
CA SER A 138 11.65 -1.31 10.25
C SER A 138 10.94 -2.02 11.38
N TRP A 139 10.13 -3.01 11.03
CA TRP A 139 9.40 -3.86 11.95
C TRP A 139 9.59 -5.32 11.58
N SER A 140 9.23 -6.22 12.51
CA SER A 140 9.24 -7.65 12.24
C SER A 140 8.03 -8.33 12.86
N THR A 141 7.46 -9.26 12.11
CA THR A 141 6.37 -10.12 12.57
C THR A 141 6.78 -11.57 12.37
N TRP A 142 6.60 -12.38 13.41
CA TRP A 142 6.86 -13.81 13.40
C TRP A 142 5.55 -14.54 13.23
N PHE A 143 5.54 -15.65 12.50
CA PHE A 143 4.36 -16.51 12.37
C PHE A 143 4.80 -17.95 12.08
N THR A 144 3.84 -18.88 12.07
CA THR A 144 4.14 -20.29 11.82
C THR A 144 3.16 -20.90 10.82
N THR A 145 3.58 -21.98 10.16
CA THR A 145 2.70 -22.82 9.34
C THR A 145 2.64 -24.23 9.91
N GLN A 146 1.42 -24.79 10.04
CA GLN A 146 1.16 -26.14 10.55
C GLN A 146 -0.06 -26.73 9.85
N SER A 147 -0.03 -27.99 9.43
CA SER A 147 -1.10 -28.65 8.69
C SER A 147 -2.43 -28.71 9.44
N THR A 148 -2.41 -28.68 10.78
CA THR A 148 -3.60 -28.69 11.65
C THR A 148 -4.21 -27.30 11.87
N ALA A 149 -3.53 -26.24 11.46
CA ALA A 149 -3.99 -24.87 11.66
C ALA A 149 -5.08 -24.47 10.64
N PRO A 150 -5.83 -23.39 10.92
CA PRO A 150 -6.82 -22.88 9.97
C PRO A 150 -6.18 -22.46 8.65
N LYS A 151 -6.91 -22.66 7.54
CA LYS A 151 -6.51 -22.11 6.24
C LYS A 151 -6.45 -20.58 6.29
N VAL A 152 -5.63 -20.00 5.43
CA VAL A 152 -5.58 -18.55 5.25
C VAL A 152 -6.97 -18.03 4.87
N ASP A 153 -7.46 -17.08 5.65
CA ASP A 153 -8.70 -16.35 5.40
C ASP A 153 -8.47 -14.87 5.73
N LEU A 154 -8.29 -14.06 4.69
CA LEU A 154 -8.01 -12.62 4.83
C LEU A 154 -9.22 -11.83 5.33
N VAL A 155 -10.44 -12.32 5.05
CA VAL A 155 -11.67 -11.70 5.53
C VAL A 155 -11.78 -11.92 7.04
N ALA A 156 -11.63 -13.17 7.50
CA ALA A 156 -11.63 -13.45 8.93
C ALA A 156 -10.45 -12.81 9.67
N ALA A 157 -9.30 -12.63 9.01
CA ALA A 157 -8.16 -11.94 9.59
C ALA A 157 -8.47 -10.47 9.91
N THR A 158 -9.36 -9.81 9.14
CA THR A 158 -9.67 -8.38 9.27
C THR A 158 -11.02 -8.09 9.93
N ALA A 159 -11.96 -9.04 9.94
CA ALA A 159 -13.37 -8.81 10.29
C ALA A 159 -13.69 -8.37 11.74
N ASN A 160 -12.88 -8.69 12.76
CA ASN A 160 -13.08 -8.22 14.15
C ASN A 160 -11.96 -8.72 15.06
N LYS A 161 -10.79 -8.10 15.00
CA LYS A 161 -9.69 -8.41 15.92
C LYS A 161 -9.24 -7.16 16.64
N THR A 162 -8.72 -7.32 17.85
CA THR A 162 -7.86 -6.33 18.48
C THR A 162 -6.45 -6.49 17.91
N CYS A 163 -5.90 -5.45 17.27
CA CYS A 163 -4.57 -5.47 16.65
C CYS A 163 -3.45 -5.26 17.69
N LEU A 164 -3.58 -5.91 18.85
CA LEU A 164 -2.60 -5.82 19.93
C LEU A 164 -1.27 -6.39 19.43
N GLY A 165 -0.22 -5.56 19.46
CA GLY A 165 1.11 -5.95 19.01
C GLY A 165 1.29 -5.96 17.49
N GLN A 166 0.35 -5.43 16.71
CA GLN A 166 0.57 -5.19 15.28
C GLN A 166 1.37 -3.91 15.07
N TYR A 167 2.31 -4.01 14.14
CA TYR A 167 3.17 -2.91 13.76
C TYR A 167 2.56 -2.19 12.57
N GLY A 168 2.23 -0.93 12.80
CA GLY A 168 1.83 0.03 11.79
C GLY A 168 2.73 1.26 11.90
N MET A 169 2.71 2.09 10.86
CA MET A 169 3.39 3.36 10.86
C MET A 169 2.46 4.45 10.42
N ALA A 170 2.33 5.47 11.25
CA ALA A 170 1.53 6.64 10.96
C ALA A 170 2.43 7.87 10.75
N ILE A 171 2.19 8.57 9.65
CA ILE A 171 2.93 9.77 9.23
C ILE A 171 1.92 10.92 9.18
N ASN A 172 2.21 12.01 9.89
CA ASN A 172 1.40 13.22 9.84
C ASN A 172 1.82 14.06 8.63
N VAL A 173 1.10 13.89 7.52
CA VAL A 173 1.34 14.55 6.26
C VAL A 173 0.48 15.80 6.19
N THR A 174 1.12 16.96 6.06
CA THR A 174 0.39 18.23 6.01
C THR A 174 -0.18 18.51 4.61
N ASP A 175 -1.02 19.53 4.48
CA ASP A 175 -1.48 20.02 3.18
C ASP A 175 -0.43 20.90 2.46
N LYS A 176 0.70 21.23 3.12
CA LYS A 176 1.73 22.09 2.54
C LYS A 176 2.62 21.28 1.59
N THR A 177 2.67 21.71 0.34
CA THR A 177 3.64 21.23 -0.66
C THR A 177 4.66 22.31 -0.98
N MET A 178 5.86 21.92 -1.41
CA MET A 178 6.89 22.83 -1.88
C MET A 178 7.53 22.32 -3.17
N GLN A 179 8.02 23.25 -3.99
CA GLN A 179 8.89 22.91 -5.10
C GLN A 179 10.28 22.58 -4.57
N VAL A 180 10.83 21.45 -4.99
CA VAL A 180 12.19 21.07 -4.68
C VAL A 180 13.15 22.01 -5.41
N PRO A 181 14.03 22.73 -4.69
CA PRO A 181 14.90 23.70 -5.33
C PRO A 181 15.90 23.05 -6.31
N GLN A 182 16.27 23.80 -7.35
CA GLN A 182 17.31 23.36 -8.30
C GLN A 182 18.62 23.02 -7.55
N GLY A 183 19.22 21.88 -7.90
CA GLY A 183 20.45 21.37 -7.29
C GLY A 183 20.24 20.37 -6.15
N VAL A 184 19.00 20.13 -5.73
CA VAL A 184 18.65 19.02 -4.83
C VAL A 184 18.42 17.76 -5.66
N THR A 185 19.21 16.71 -5.40
CA THR A 185 18.96 15.40 -6.01
C THR A 185 17.90 14.68 -5.19
N TRP A 186 16.76 14.37 -5.82
CA TRP A 186 15.66 13.65 -5.18
C TRP A 186 15.01 12.66 -6.15
N SER A 187 14.88 11.41 -5.74
CA SER A 187 14.30 10.36 -6.60
C SER A 187 12.79 10.51 -6.81
N GLY A 188 12.12 11.28 -5.96
CA GLY A 188 10.69 11.59 -6.12
C GLY A 188 10.37 12.58 -7.24
N GLY A 189 11.37 13.34 -7.71
CA GLY A 189 11.14 14.46 -8.64
C GLY A 189 10.52 14.04 -9.97
N GLY A 190 10.94 12.89 -10.51
CA GLY A 190 10.51 12.42 -11.82
C GLY A 190 9.00 12.12 -11.95
N TYR A 191 8.34 11.70 -10.86
CA TYR A 191 6.91 11.35 -10.88
C TYR A 191 6.03 12.32 -10.09
N THR A 192 6.63 13.23 -9.31
CA THR A 192 5.90 14.30 -8.60
C THR A 192 6.04 15.67 -9.24
N ASN A 193 6.76 15.78 -10.37
CA ASN A 193 7.13 17.05 -10.99
C ASN A 193 7.83 17.98 -9.97
N ASP A 194 8.88 17.45 -9.34
CA ASP A 194 9.69 18.12 -8.30
C ASP A 194 8.88 18.75 -7.18
N THR A 195 7.69 18.21 -6.90
CA THR A 195 6.79 18.69 -5.84
C THR A 195 6.79 17.71 -4.69
N CYS A 196 7.27 18.11 -3.51
CA CYS A 196 7.20 17.29 -2.31
C CYS A 196 6.15 17.84 -1.33
N VAL A 197 5.74 16.99 -0.37
CA VAL A 197 4.92 17.40 0.77
C VAL A 197 5.76 17.66 2.02
N VAL A 198 5.32 18.54 2.90
CA VAL A 198 5.89 18.76 4.23
C VAL A 198 5.19 17.84 5.22
N VAL A 199 5.96 17.12 6.03
CA VAL A 199 5.43 16.36 7.18
C VAL A 199 5.53 17.19 8.46
N ALA A 200 4.61 16.98 9.39
CA ALA A 200 4.61 17.73 10.64
C ALA A 200 5.82 17.34 11.50
N SER A 201 6.58 18.35 11.97
CA SER A 201 7.62 18.20 12.99
C SER A 201 6.97 18.09 14.38
N SER A 202 6.15 17.06 14.60
CA SER A 202 5.53 16.79 15.89
C SER A 202 6.44 15.89 16.72
N THR A 203 6.60 16.19 18.01
CA THR A 203 7.28 15.30 18.98
C THR A 203 6.47 14.03 19.27
N GLN A 204 5.19 14.00 18.88
CA GLN A 204 4.31 12.86 19.07
C GLN A 204 3.99 12.23 17.71
N THR A 205 4.48 11.01 17.51
CA THR A 205 4.11 10.16 16.39
C THR A 205 2.64 9.74 16.56
N PRO A 206 1.78 9.89 15.53
CA PRO A 206 0.42 9.40 15.59
C PRO A 206 0.42 7.89 15.88
N ARG A 207 -0.56 7.42 16.65
CA ARG A 207 -0.70 6.00 16.93
C ARG A 207 -1.37 5.34 15.71
N PRO A 208 -0.76 4.31 15.12
CA PRO A 208 -1.41 3.56 14.04
C PRO A 208 -2.62 2.78 14.56
N ASP A 209 -3.62 2.60 13.71
CA ASP A 209 -4.77 1.71 13.85
C ASP A 209 -4.84 0.69 12.69
N PRO A 210 -3.99 -0.37 12.72
CA PRO A 210 -3.96 -1.41 11.69
C PRO A 210 -5.29 -2.17 11.54
N CYS A 211 -6.14 -2.07 12.56
CA CYS A 211 -7.42 -2.78 12.65
C CYS A 211 -8.55 -2.12 11.88
N ARG A 212 -8.35 -0.90 11.41
CA ARG A 212 -9.32 -0.21 10.57
C ARG A 212 -9.39 -0.80 9.16
N VAL A 213 -8.39 -1.56 8.74
CA VAL A 213 -8.37 -2.22 7.44
C VAL A 213 -9.35 -3.38 7.42
N ASP A 214 -10.36 -3.27 6.58
CA ASP A 214 -11.33 -4.33 6.29
C ASP A 214 -11.07 -4.90 4.89
N ILE A 215 -10.82 -6.20 4.79
CA ILE A 215 -10.65 -6.92 3.53
C ILE A 215 -11.90 -7.77 3.31
N ASP A 216 -12.72 -7.39 2.34
CA ASP A 216 -13.90 -8.16 1.97
C ASP A 216 -13.60 -9.22 0.90
N LYS A 217 -14.61 -10.03 0.58
CA LYS A 217 -14.51 -11.08 -0.43
C LYS A 217 -14.22 -10.54 -1.84
N THR A 218 -14.66 -9.33 -2.16
CA THR A 218 -14.43 -8.69 -3.46
C THR A 218 -12.96 -8.31 -3.62
N ILE A 219 -12.35 -7.78 -2.56
CA ILE A 219 -10.92 -7.49 -2.49
C ILE A 219 -10.11 -8.78 -2.59
N VAL A 220 -10.49 -9.83 -1.87
CA VAL A 220 -9.83 -11.16 -1.99
C VAL A 220 -9.88 -11.66 -3.43
N ALA A 221 -11.06 -11.65 -4.06
CA ALA A 221 -11.21 -12.07 -5.45
C ALA A 221 -10.35 -11.22 -6.41
N SER A 222 -10.23 -9.92 -6.16
CA SER A 222 -9.35 -9.04 -6.94
C SER A 222 -7.87 -9.40 -6.78
N MET A 223 -7.42 -9.76 -5.58
CA MET A 223 -6.03 -10.19 -5.33
C MET A 223 -5.75 -11.55 -5.98
N GLU A 224 -6.68 -12.49 -5.89
CA GLU A 224 -6.57 -13.80 -6.55
C GLU A 224 -6.58 -13.66 -8.08
N ALA A 225 -7.37 -12.74 -8.63
CA ALA A 225 -7.33 -12.42 -10.06
C ALA A 225 -5.98 -11.84 -10.49
N SER A 226 -5.36 -11.00 -9.65
CA SER A 226 -4.00 -10.47 -9.87
C SER A 226 -2.97 -11.61 -9.89
N LEU A 227 -3.04 -12.53 -8.92
CA LEU A 227 -2.20 -13.74 -8.90
C LEU A 227 -2.39 -14.57 -10.16
N LYS A 228 -3.64 -14.86 -10.54
CA LYS A 228 -3.95 -15.64 -11.75
C LYS A 228 -3.38 -14.98 -13.00
N ASN A 229 -3.57 -13.67 -13.17
CA ASN A 229 -3.01 -12.93 -14.29
C ASN A 229 -1.49 -13.07 -14.35
N ARG A 230 -0.80 -13.00 -13.20
CA ARG A 230 0.65 -13.20 -13.17
C ARG A 230 1.05 -14.63 -13.55
N LEU A 231 0.37 -15.64 -13.02
CA LEU A 231 0.65 -17.04 -13.35
C LEU A 231 0.44 -17.32 -14.85
N CYS A 232 -0.57 -16.70 -15.46
CA CYS A 232 -0.83 -16.82 -16.89
C CYS A 232 0.23 -16.15 -17.78
N ASN A 233 0.96 -15.18 -17.24
CA ASN A 233 2.08 -14.53 -17.93
C ASN A 233 3.44 -15.19 -17.61
N TRP A 234 3.43 -16.31 -16.88
CA TRP A 234 4.65 -17.06 -16.54
C TRP A 234 5.03 -18.06 -17.65
N LEU A 235 6.24 -18.61 -17.60
CA LEU A 235 6.77 -19.52 -18.63
C LEU A 235 5.98 -20.84 -18.78
N ASP A 236 5.24 -21.24 -17.75
CA ASP A 236 4.42 -22.45 -17.67
C ASP A 236 3.05 -22.09 -17.09
N PRO A 237 2.16 -21.51 -17.92
CA PRO A 237 0.88 -20.99 -17.46
C PRO A 237 -0.12 -22.13 -17.18
N PRO A 238 -0.97 -21.98 -16.15
CA PRO A 238 -2.08 -22.91 -15.91
C PRO A 238 -2.98 -23.09 -17.13
N ALA A 239 -3.56 -24.29 -17.28
CA ALA A 239 -4.43 -24.61 -18.43
C ALA A 239 -5.72 -23.77 -18.50
N ASP A 240 -6.14 -23.18 -17.38
CA ASP A 240 -7.34 -22.34 -17.24
C ASP A 240 -7.04 -20.84 -17.44
N CYS A 241 -5.84 -20.51 -17.93
CA CYS A 241 -5.52 -19.17 -18.37
C CYS A 241 -6.38 -18.77 -19.57
N PRO A 242 -6.79 -17.49 -19.65
CA PRO A 242 -7.46 -16.99 -20.84
C PRO A 242 -6.59 -17.32 -22.05
N LYS A 243 -7.15 -18.05 -23.02
CA LYS A 243 -6.49 -18.21 -24.30
C LYS A 243 -6.40 -16.82 -24.91
N ASP A 244 -5.23 -16.47 -25.44
CA ASP A 244 -5.08 -15.27 -26.27
C ASP A 244 -6.02 -15.41 -27.48
N ASP A 245 -7.27 -14.99 -27.33
CA ASP A 245 -8.08 -14.57 -28.45
C ASP A 245 -7.40 -13.31 -28.97
N LYS A 246 -6.49 -13.52 -29.93
CA LYS A 246 -5.76 -12.50 -30.67
C LYS A 246 -6.64 -11.25 -30.83
N ASN A 247 -6.23 -10.18 -30.18
CA ASN A 247 -6.70 -8.81 -30.40
C ASN A 247 -8.20 -8.56 -30.13
N ALA A 248 -8.56 -8.36 -28.86
CA ALA A 248 -9.77 -7.61 -28.50
C ALA A 248 -9.82 -6.19 -29.14
N GLY A 249 -8.68 -5.67 -29.63
CA GLY A 249 -8.60 -4.45 -30.45
C GLY A 249 -8.97 -4.61 -31.94
N GLN A 250 -9.08 -5.83 -32.48
CA GLN A 250 -9.49 -6.06 -33.88
C GLN A 250 -10.97 -6.44 -34.03
N GLN A 251 -11.60 -7.06 -33.02
CA GLN A 251 -13.03 -7.40 -33.12
C GLN A 251 -13.93 -6.15 -33.16
N LEU A 252 -13.53 -5.05 -32.50
CA LEU A 252 -14.22 -3.76 -32.61
C LEU A 252 -14.04 -3.11 -33.99
N ALA A 253 -12.94 -3.38 -34.70
CA ALA A 253 -12.72 -2.87 -36.05
C ALA A 253 -13.53 -3.65 -37.11
N VAL A 254 -13.70 -4.97 -36.96
CA VAL A 254 -14.46 -5.78 -37.92
C VAL A 254 -15.98 -5.58 -37.76
N ALA A 255 -16.47 -5.36 -36.53
CA ALA A 255 -17.87 -5.02 -36.29
C ALA A 255 -18.21 -3.57 -36.73
N GLY A 256 -17.26 -2.64 -36.63
CA GLY A 256 -17.44 -1.24 -37.04
C GLY A 256 -17.42 -1.00 -38.55
N VAL A 257 -16.70 -1.82 -39.34
CA VAL A 257 -16.66 -1.68 -40.81
C VAL A 257 -17.85 -2.36 -41.49
N SER A 258 -18.46 -3.36 -40.88
CA SER A 258 -19.63 -4.05 -41.47
C SER A 258 -20.93 -3.23 -41.40
N CYS A 259 -21.06 -2.30 -40.45
CA CYS A 259 -22.23 -1.41 -40.38
C CYS A 259 -22.12 -0.17 -41.29
N LEU A 260 -20.92 0.22 -41.72
CA LEU A 260 -20.72 1.36 -42.63
C LEU A 260 -20.88 1.00 -44.11
N LEU A 261 -20.77 -0.28 -44.48
CA LEU A 261 -21.04 -0.73 -45.86
C LEU A 261 -22.51 -1.02 -46.15
N ALA A 262 -23.36 -1.18 -45.12
CA ALA A 262 -24.80 -1.30 -45.30
C ALA A 262 -25.51 0.07 -45.45
N ALA A 263 -24.89 1.18 -45.06
CA ALA A 263 -25.49 2.52 -45.14
C ALA A 263 -25.28 3.22 -46.50
N PHE A 264 -24.34 2.79 -47.33
CA PHE A 264 -24.11 3.35 -48.67
C PHE A 264 -24.67 2.50 -49.83
N GLY A 265 -25.27 1.34 -49.54
CA GLY A 265 -25.95 0.49 -50.54
C GLY A 265 -27.41 0.83 -50.81
N ALA A 266 -28.04 1.70 -50.02
CA ALA A 266 -29.47 2.04 -50.14
C ALA A 266 -29.75 3.47 -50.65
N LEU A 267 -28.72 4.26 -50.97
CA LEU A 267 -28.86 5.62 -51.53
C LEU A 267 -28.43 5.74 -53.01
N GLY A 268 -27.96 4.66 -53.62
CA GLY A 268 -27.58 4.60 -55.04
C GLY A 268 -28.69 4.17 -56.01
N PHE A 269 -29.92 3.92 -55.53
CA PHE A 269 -31.05 3.48 -56.37
C PHE A 269 -32.16 4.54 -56.52
N PHE A 270 -31.91 5.79 -56.13
CA PHE A 270 -32.88 6.88 -56.26
C PHE A 270 -32.39 8.16 -56.96
N LEU A 271 -31.19 8.19 -57.54
CA LEU A 271 -30.74 9.31 -58.37
C LEU A 271 -29.97 8.82 -59.61
N MET A 272 -30.71 8.78 -60.73
CA MET A 272 -30.35 8.51 -62.13
C MET A 272 -30.06 7.07 -62.55
#